data_AF-A0A498QD57-F1
#
_entry.id   AF-A0A498QD57-F1
#
_cell.length_a   1.000
_cell.length_b   1.000
_cell.length_c   1.000
_cell.angle_alpha   90.00
_cell.angle_beta   90.00
_cell.angle_gamma   90.00
#
_symmetry.space_group_name_H-M   'P 1'
#
loop_
_entity.id
_entity.type
_entity.pdbx_description
1 polymer ?
#
loop_
_entity_poly.entity_id
_entity_poly.type
_entity_poly.pdbx_seq_one_letter_code
_entity_poly.pdbx_strand_id
1 'polypeptide(L)'
;MSHNSHNSYLGAYWGMRAASVDECAEHLATLIEQFARVDPLLSGWRQGAGSKRKAIEQPLVTTDHTDLMTRLLAGRNRRDTNGRAIEELGYSVSWWNGNPDASIGLSIGCGQTSPYVTNNLVLNLPRPGARSDHLYDPAIAAKLLNIVVDTWQPDHAVWTNHDLVGKQRQPDRRLENGGIIAGQLVGHPAGWANFLSDSDSVKFDMALLPAGATVERLGTGTLVLLGQDPAKPPLRDVLQVRRAMGYEVPTQQTEPSQDVGASSAVPAAPPVAPGSSVKPTDGGQSDPRRGTEMRGVPYPASNTDAKDTQVN
;
A
#
# COMPACT_ATOMS: atom_id res chain seq x y z
N MET A 1 16.40 4.15 -5.37
CA MET A 1 15.18 4.16 -4.54
C MET A 1 15.16 2.85 -3.77
N SER A 2 15.36 2.89 -2.45
CA SER A 2 15.23 1.70 -1.60
C SER A 2 13.75 1.32 -1.57
N HIS A 3 13.43 0.03 -1.80
CA HIS A 3 12.06 -0.45 -1.70
C HIS A 3 11.55 -0.24 -0.26
N ASN A 4 10.43 0.47 -0.14
CA ASN A 4 9.65 0.67 1.09
C ASN A 4 8.91 -0.64 1.48
N SER A 5 9.63 -1.75 1.61
CA SER A 5 9.05 -3.08 1.83
C SER A 5 8.18 -3.20 3.10
N HIS A 6 8.31 -2.26 4.03
CA HIS A 6 7.59 -2.25 5.31
C HIS A 6 6.47 -1.22 5.42
N ASN A 7 6.23 -0.42 4.39
CA ASN A 7 5.17 0.58 4.43
C ASN A 7 3.82 -0.09 4.13
N SER A 8 2.81 0.26 4.91
CA SER A 8 1.45 -0.19 4.63
C SER A 8 0.86 0.62 3.47
N TYR A 9 -0.13 0.03 2.83
CA TYR A 9 -0.96 0.70 1.84
C TYR A 9 -2.39 0.23 1.98
N LEU A 10 -3.32 1.12 1.63
CA LEU A 10 -4.71 0.80 1.35
C LEU A 10 -4.87 0.70 -0.16
N GLY A 11 -5.17 -0.50 -0.65
CA GLY A 11 -5.46 -0.76 -2.06
C GLY A 11 -6.92 -1.11 -2.26
N ALA A 12 -7.56 -0.54 -3.27
CA ALA A 12 -8.91 -0.88 -3.69
C ALA A 12 -8.91 -1.09 -5.21
N TYR A 13 -9.59 -2.13 -5.68
CA TYR A 13 -9.49 -2.58 -7.06
C TYR A 13 -10.86 -3.01 -7.58
N TRP A 14 -11.13 -2.69 -8.85
CA TRP A 14 -12.34 -3.12 -9.54
C TRP A 14 -12.09 -3.38 -11.01
N GLY A 15 -12.90 -4.27 -11.58
CA GLY A 15 -12.83 -4.68 -12.97
C GLY A 15 -13.16 -3.55 -13.96
N MET A 16 -13.42 -3.95 -15.20
CA MET A 16 -13.75 -3.03 -16.29
C MET A 16 -14.99 -2.21 -15.93
N ARG A 17 -14.82 -0.89 -15.77
CA ARG A 17 -15.88 0.03 -15.41
C ARG A 17 -15.63 1.34 -16.15
N ALA A 18 -16.35 1.51 -17.25
CA ALA A 18 -16.32 2.76 -18.00
C ALA A 18 -16.82 3.90 -17.10
N ALA A 19 -16.13 5.04 -17.16
CA ALA A 19 -16.51 6.27 -16.50
C ALA A 19 -16.02 7.42 -17.36
N SER A 20 -16.81 8.48 -17.43
CA SER A 20 -16.40 9.75 -18.02
C SER A 20 -15.34 10.43 -17.15
N VAL A 21 -14.60 11.37 -17.74
CA VAL A 21 -13.68 12.21 -16.96
C VAL A 21 -14.41 13.04 -15.91
N ASP A 22 -15.63 13.50 -16.21
CA ASP A 22 -16.49 14.25 -15.29
C ASP A 22 -16.84 13.44 -14.04
N GLU A 23 -17.32 12.20 -14.22
CA GLU A 23 -17.63 11.29 -13.10
C GLU A 23 -16.38 10.96 -12.28
N CYS A 24 -15.25 10.69 -12.94
CA CYS A 24 -13.98 10.47 -12.24
C CYS A 24 -13.53 11.71 -11.44
N ALA A 25 -13.74 12.92 -11.97
CA ALA A 25 -13.39 14.16 -11.28
C ALA A 25 -14.28 14.41 -10.05
N GLU A 26 -15.58 14.10 -10.14
CA GLU A 26 -16.51 14.20 -8.99
C GLU A 26 -16.14 13.23 -7.85
N HIS A 27 -15.83 11.98 -8.19
CA HIS A 27 -15.35 11.00 -7.20
C HIS A 27 -14.02 11.42 -6.57
N LEU A 28 -13.09 11.96 -7.36
CA LEU A 28 -11.82 12.49 -6.84
C LEU A 28 -12.02 13.67 -5.90
N ALA A 29 -12.87 14.63 -6.26
CA ALA A 29 -13.17 15.78 -5.40
C ALA A 29 -13.70 15.29 -4.04
N THR A 30 -14.69 14.40 -4.07
CA THR A 30 -15.28 13.80 -2.86
C THR A 30 -14.22 13.09 -2.02
N LEU A 31 -13.40 12.25 -2.64
CA LEU A 31 -12.33 11.50 -1.95
C LEU A 31 -11.36 12.44 -1.24
N ILE A 32 -10.83 13.44 -1.95
CA ILE A 32 -9.82 14.36 -1.43
C ILE A 32 -10.38 15.18 -0.26
N GLU A 33 -11.62 15.66 -0.38
CA GLU A 33 -12.28 16.39 0.71
C GLU A 33 -12.49 15.53 1.95
N GLN A 34 -12.96 14.29 1.78
CA GLN A 34 -13.18 13.39 2.91
C GLN A 34 -11.85 13.00 3.57
N PHE A 35 -10.82 12.71 2.79
CA PHE A 35 -9.47 12.43 3.28
C PHE A 35 -8.91 13.58 4.12
N ALA A 36 -9.02 14.82 3.65
CA ALA A 36 -8.56 16.00 4.40
C ALA A 36 -9.30 16.22 5.73
N ARG A 37 -10.55 15.73 5.84
CA ARG A 37 -11.32 15.76 7.10
C ARG A 37 -10.95 14.64 8.07
N VAL A 38 -10.36 13.55 7.59
CA VAL A 38 -9.89 12.45 8.44
C VAL A 38 -8.56 12.79 9.07
N ASP A 39 -7.61 13.25 8.25
CA ASP A 39 -6.27 13.55 8.74
C ASP A 39 -5.57 14.69 7.99
N PRO A 40 -4.88 15.62 8.68
CA PRO A 40 -4.11 16.68 8.02
C PRO A 40 -3.04 16.18 7.06
N LEU A 41 -2.44 14.99 7.26
CA LEU A 41 -1.45 14.43 6.33
C LEU A 41 -2.06 13.99 4.99
N LEU A 42 -3.37 13.81 4.94
CA LEU A 42 -4.13 13.45 3.75
C LEU A 42 -4.73 14.67 3.04
N SER A 43 -4.22 15.86 3.37
CA SER A 43 -4.46 17.11 2.66
C SER A 43 -3.24 17.52 1.85
N GLY A 44 -3.39 18.54 1.00
CA GLY A 44 -2.24 19.19 0.35
C GLY A 44 -1.58 18.36 -0.74
N TRP A 45 -2.35 17.58 -1.51
CA TRP A 45 -1.86 16.75 -2.60
C TRP A 45 -1.15 17.57 -3.68
N ARG A 46 -0.06 17.03 -4.24
CA ARG A 46 0.76 17.62 -5.29
C ARG A 46 1.16 16.57 -6.32
N GLN A 47 1.40 17.01 -7.55
CA GLN A 47 2.02 16.16 -8.56
C GLN A 47 3.46 15.81 -8.17
N GLY A 48 3.91 14.61 -8.52
CA GLY A 48 5.33 14.27 -8.46
C GLY A 48 6.15 15.05 -9.50
N ALA A 49 7.46 15.18 -9.27
CA ALA A 49 8.39 15.75 -10.25
C ALA A 49 9.75 15.04 -10.19
N GLY A 50 10.58 15.24 -11.21
CA GLY A 50 11.90 14.60 -11.31
C GLY A 50 12.90 14.97 -10.21
N SER A 51 12.57 15.91 -9.31
CA SER A 51 13.34 16.18 -8.10
C SER A 51 12.44 16.61 -6.94
N LYS A 52 12.90 16.40 -5.69
CA LYS A 52 12.16 16.78 -4.48
C LYS A 52 11.80 18.27 -4.45
N ARG A 53 12.75 19.15 -4.80
CA ARG A 53 12.53 20.60 -4.85
C ARG A 53 11.39 20.94 -5.82
N LYS A 54 11.47 20.43 -7.05
CA LYS A 54 10.44 20.66 -8.07
C LYS A 54 9.09 20.06 -7.70
N ALA A 55 9.07 18.97 -6.94
CA ALA A 55 7.84 18.30 -6.50
C ALA A 55 7.13 19.11 -5.40
N ILE A 56 7.88 19.73 -4.48
CA ILE A 56 7.32 20.61 -3.44
C ILE A 56 6.75 21.89 -4.06
N GLU A 57 7.39 22.40 -5.11
CA GLU A 57 6.95 23.58 -5.86
C GLU A 57 5.74 23.34 -6.77
N GLN A 58 5.30 22.09 -6.97
CA GLN A 58 4.12 21.81 -7.78
C GLN A 58 2.87 22.45 -7.16
N PRO A 59 1.96 23.01 -7.97
CA PRO A 59 0.69 23.50 -7.47
C PRO A 59 -0.06 22.43 -6.69
N LEU A 60 -0.76 22.87 -5.63
CA LEU A 60 -1.68 22.01 -4.92
C LEU A 60 -2.75 21.51 -5.89
N VAL A 61 -3.08 20.23 -5.77
CA VAL A 61 -4.31 19.68 -6.35
C VAL A 61 -5.46 20.28 -5.58
N THR A 62 -6.40 20.87 -6.31
CA THR A 62 -7.62 21.44 -5.74
C THR A 62 -8.77 20.45 -5.91
N THR A 63 -9.88 20.71 -5.21
CA THR A 63 -11.13 19.97 -5.41
C THR A 63 -12.01 20.62 -6.48
N ASP A 64 -11.48 21.64 -7.18
CA ASP A 64 -12.13 22.23 -8.34
C ASP A 64 -12.23 21.18 -9.46
N HIS A 65 -13.44 21.05 -10.00
CA HIS A 65 -13.77 20.03 -10.98
C HIS A 65 -12.94 20.19 -12.27
N THR A 66 -12.68 21.42 -12.72
CA THR A 66 -11.89 21.70 -13.92
C THR A 66 -10.41 21.35 -13.73
N ASP A 67 -9.83 21.65 -12.56
CA ASP A 67 -8.46 21.24 -12.20
C ASP A 67 -8.33 19.71 -12.23
N LEU A 68 -9.27 18.99 -11.62
CA LEU A 68 -9.26 17.53 -11.57
C LEU A 68 -9.44 16.89 -12.96
N MET A 69 -10.37 17.38 -13.77
CA MET A 69 -10.52 16.94 -15.17
C MET A 69 -9.23 17.16 -15.95
N THR A 70 -8.60 18.32 -15.82
CA THR A 70 -7.35 18.65 -16.51
C THR A 70 -6.25 17.65 -16.15
N ARG A 71 -6.12 17.30 -14.87
CA ARG A 71 -5.13 16.32 -14.38
C ARG A 71 -5.41 14.91 -14.87
N LEU A 72 -6.68 14.48 -14.85
CA LEU A 72 -7.11 13.18 -15.38
C LEU A 72 -6.83 13.05 -16.88
N LEU A 73 -7.15 14.08 -17.67
CA LEU A 73 -6.89 14.11 -19.12
C LEU A 73 -5.39 14.11 -19.44
N ALA A 74 -4.58 14.77 -18.61
CA ALA A 74 -3.12 14.74 -18.75
C ALA A 74 -2.56 13.33 -18.54
N GLY A 75 -3.10 12.59 -17.57
CA GLY A 75 -2.68 11.25 -17.18
C GLY A 75 -3.18 10.10 -18.06
N ARG A 76 -3.76 10.40 -19.23
CA ARG A 76 -4.13 9.38 -20.22
C ARG A 76 -2.90 8.77 -20.88
N ASN A 77 -2.86 7.45 -20.94
CA ASN A 77 -1.85 6.72 -21.69
C ASN A 77 -2.00 7.00 -23.19
N ARG A 78 -0.88 7.17 -23.88
CA ARG A 78 -0.83 7.49 -25.32
C ARG A 78 0.03 6.48 -26.03
N ARG A 79 -0.32 6.12 -27.27
CA ARG A 79 0.47 5.20 -28.10
C ARG A 79 1.79 5.85 -28.47
N ASP A 80 2.88 5.10 -28.34
CA ASP A 80 4.23 5.58 -28.71
C ASP A 80 4.33 5.95 -30.20
N THR A 81 3.54 5.27 -31.05
CA THR A 81 3.60 5.42 -32.51
C THR A 81 2.95 6.69 -33.05
N ASN A 82 1.91 7.20 -32.40
CA ASN A 82 1.12 8.32 -32.94
C ASN A 82 0.61 9.31 -31.88
N GLY A 83 0.97 9.14 -30.61
CA GLY A 83 0.57 10.01 -29.51
C GLY A 83 -0.93 10.03 -29.20
N ARG A 84 -1.74 9.21 -29.89
CA ARG A 84 -3.19 9.13 -29.62
C ARG A 84 -3.41 8.46 -28.29
N ALA A 85 -4.39 8.97 -27.55
CA ALA A 85 -4.77 8.38 -26.29
C ALA A 85 -5.34 6.96 -26.50
N ILE A 86 -5.05 6.08 -25.55
CA ILE A 86 -5.53 4.70 -25.54
C ILE A 86 -6.75 4.68 -24.63
N GLU A 87 -7.94 4.85 -25.21
CA GLU A 87 -9.21 5.02 -24.49
C GLU A 87 -9.46 3.93 -23.45
N GLU A 88 -9.19 2.67 -23.78
CA GLU A 88 -9.41 1.51 -22.91
C GLU A 88 -8.56 1.50 -21.63
N LEU A 89 -7.48 2.30 -21.57
CA LEU A 89 -6.63 2.45 -20.38
C LEU A 89 -7.12 3.56 -19.43
N GLY A 90 -8.21 4.25 -19.78
CA GLY A 90 -8.87 5.24 -18.93
C GLY A 90 -7.99 6.42 -18.55
N TYR A 91 -8.16 6.87 -17.31
CA TYR A 91 -7.45 8.00 -16.71
C TYR A 91 -6.61 7.52 -15.53
N SER A 92 -5.47 8.16 -15.32
CA SER A 92 -4.64 7.88 -14.16
C SER A 92 -4.05 9.14 -13.56
N VAL A 93 -3.95 9.19 -12.23
CA VAL A 93 -3.26 10.26 -11.51
C VAL A 93 -2.38 9.65 -10.43
N SER A 94 -1.28 10.34 -10.12
CA SER A 94 -0.43 9.98 -8.99
C SER A 94 0.08 11.23 -8.30
N TRP A 95 -0.25 11.34 -7.02
CA TRP A 95 0.06 12.49 -6.18
C TRP A 95 0.77 12.07 -4.91
N TRP A 96 1.33 13.07 -4.22
CA TRP A 96 1.89 12.91 -2.89
C TRP A 96 1.51 14.12 -2.02
N ASN A 97 1.54 13.97 -0.70
CA ASN A 97 1.09 15.01 0.24
C ASN A 97 2.10 16.17 0.46
N GLY A 98 3.21 16.21 -0.27
CA GLY A 98 4.21 17.27 -0.10
C GLY A 98 5.09 17.14 1.16
N ASN A 99 4.90 16.12 1.99
CA ASN A 99 5.62 15.97 3.26
C ASN A 99 6.76 14.94 3.13
N PRO A 100 8.04 15.35 3.17
CA PRO A 100 9.16 14.42 3.01
C PRO A 100 9.38 13.51 4.23
N ASP A 101 8.92 13.92 5.42
CA ASP A 101 9.14 13.19 6.67
C ASP A 101 8.01 12.18 6.97
N ALA A 102 6.83 12.42 6.40
CA ALA A 102 5.66 11.54 6.47
C ALA A 102 5.01 11.46 5.08
N SER A 103 5.77 10.95 4.11
CA SER A 103 5.38 10.92 2.71
C SER A 103 4.23 9.94 2.50
N ILE A 104 3.13 10.45 1.94
CA ILE A 104 1.98 9.67 1.51
C ILE A 104 1.85 9.79 0.00
N GLY A 105 1.64 8.67 -0.67
CA GLY A 105 1.37 8.62 -2.11
C GLY A 105 -0.06 8.19 -2.38
N LEU A 106 -0.74 8.87 -3.29
CA LEU A 106 -2.07 8.48 -3.78
C LEU A 106 -1.97 8.22 -5.27
N SER A 107 -2.32 7.02 -5.72
CA SER A 107 -2.40 6.65 -7.13
C SER A 107 -3.79 6.14 -7.44
N ILE A 108 -4.39 6.61 -8.54
CA ILE A 108 -5.74 6.22 -8.94
C ILE A 108 -5.75 5.95 -10.44
N GLY A 109 -6.35 4.84 -10.83
CA GLY A 109 -6.72 4.49 -12.21
C GLY A 109 -8.24 4.30 -12.29
N CYS A 110 -8.92 5.07 -13.13
CA CYS A 110 -10.38 5.02 -13.27
C CYS A 110 -10.81 5.05 -14.75
N GLY A 111 -12.03 4.60 -15.05
CA GLY A 111 -12.58 4.56 -16.40
C GLY A 111 -11.93 3.52 -17.31
N GLN A 112 -11.17 2.58 -16.76
CA GLN A 112 -10.45 1.56 -17.52
C GLN A 112 -11.42 0.44 -17.94
N THR A 113 -11.32 0.04 -19.20
CA THR A 113 -12.17 -1.00 -19.81
C THR A 113 -11.36 -2.08 -20.51
N SER A 114 -10.04 -2.03 -20.43
CA SER A 114 -9.16 -3.08 -20.93
C SER A 114 -9.13 -4.27 -19.95
N PRO A 115 -9.15 -5.52 -20.44
CA PRO A 115 -9.03 -6.70 -19.57
C PRO A 115 -7.64 -6.87 -18.97
N TYR A 116 -6.65 -6.07 -19.40
CA TYR A 116 -5.26 -6.16 -18.97
C TYR A 116 -4.88 -5.18 -17.85
N VAL A 117 -5.73 -4.18 -17.59
CA VAL A 117 -5.51 -3.20 -16.52
C VAL A 117 -6.75 -3.10 -15.65
N THR A 118 -6.52 -3.05 -14.34
CA THR A 118 -7.58 -3.00 -13.35
C THR A 118 -7.69 -1.59 -12.83
N ASN A 119 -8.92 -1.08 -12.76
CA ASN A 119 -9.17 0.17 -12.08
C ASN A 119 -8.77 0.04 -10.62
N ASN A 120 -8.19 1.08 -10.06
CA ASN A 120 -7.60 1.00 -8.73
C ASN A 120 -7.52 2.35 -8.02
N LEU A 121 -7.43 2.27 -6.71
CA LEU A 121 -6.94 3.31 -5.83
C LEU A 121 -5.89 2.68 -4.91
N VAL A 122 -4.73 3.31 -4.81
CA VAL A 122 -3.66 2.90 -3.89
C VAL A 122 -3.22 4.12 -3.08
N LEU A 123 -3.43 4.06 -1.77
CA LEU A 123 -2.93 5.01 -0.80
C LEU A 123 -1.73 4.39 -0.07
N ASN A 124 -0.52 4.80 -0.45
CA ASN A 124 0.73 4.38 0.17
C ASN A 124 1.00 5.22 1.42
N LEU A 125 1.06 4.56 2.57
CA LEU A 125 1.21 5.22 3.87
C LEU A 125 2.69 5.33 4.28
N PRO A 126 3.01 6.28 5.17
CA PRO A 126 4.34 6.34 5.75
C PRO A 126 4.52 5.16 6.71
N ARG A 127 5.75 4.82 7.06
CA ARG A 127 5.98 3.91 8.19
C ARG A 127 5.35 4.52 9.46
N PRO A 128 4.81 3.70 10.38
CA PRO A 128 4.44 4.20 11.70
C PRO A 128 5.64 4.89 12.37
N GLY A 129 5.37 6.01 13.03
CA GLY A 129 6.30 6.83 13.77
C GLY A 129 5.61 8.11 14.25
N ALA A 130 6.32 8.93 15.03
CA ALA A 130 5.74 10.05 15.80
C ALA A 130 4.88 11.07 15.02
N ARG A 131 4.96 11.10 13.68
CA ARG A 131 4.16 12.01 12.83
C ARG A 131 3.06 11.31 12.05
N SER A 132 2.99 9.98 12.06
CA SER A 132 2.09 9.17 11.22
C SER A 132 1.42 8.02 11.98
N ASP A 133 1.75 7.80 13.26
CA ASP A 133 1.17 6.74 14.11
C ASP A 133 -0.36 6.81 14.16
N HIS A 134 -0.92 8.01 14.17
CA HIS A 134 -2.36 8.22 14.21
C HIS A 134 -3.11 7.70 12.96
N LEU A 135 -2.43 7.56 11.81
CA LEU A 135 -3.02 6.93 10.61
C LEU A 135 -3.20 5.42 10.78
N TYR A 136 -2.52 4.83 11.77
CA TYR A 136 -2.61 3.43 12.15
C TYR A 136 -3.50 3.22 13.37
N ASP A 137 -4.19 4.26 13.85
CA ASP A 137 -5.32 4.05 14.76
C ASP A 137 -6.41 3.24 14.01
N PRO A 138 -6.93 2.12 14.57
CA PRO A 138 -7.90 1.28 13.90
C PRO A 138 -9.14 2.03 13.42
N ALA A 139 -9.64 3.01 14.18
CA ALA A 139 -10.82 3.77 13.79
C ALA A 139 -10.52 4.72 12.63
N ILE A 140 -9.33 5.33 12.62
CA ILE A 140 -8.87 6.16 11.49
C ILE A 140 -8.67 5.30 10.24
N ALA A 141 -7.97 4.17 10.35
CA ALA A 141 -7.72 3.26 9.23
C ALA A 141 -9.02 2.69 8.64
N ALA A 142 -9.96 2.27 9.49
CA ALA A 142 -11.29 1.82 9.06
C ALA A 142 -12.08 2.95 8.38
N LYS A 143 -12.02 4.18 8.90
CA LYS A 143 -12.69 5.34 8.28
C LYS A 143 -12.13 5.64 6.88
N LEU A 144 -10.83 5.52 6.67
CA LEU A 144 -10.21 5.67 5.35
C LEU A 144 -10.69 4.60 4.37
N LEU A 145 -10.75 3.34 4.83
CA LEU A 145 -11.30 2.24 4.05
C LEU A 145 -12.75 2.50 3.66
N ASN A 146 -13.59 2.94 4.59
CA ASN A 146 -15.00 3.25 4.34
C ASN A 146 -15.15 4.34 3.27
N ILE A 147 -14.38 5.43 3.39
CA ILE A 147 -14.39 6.51 2.38
C ILE A 147 -14.04 5.97 0.99
N VAL A 148 -13.03 5.11 0.88
CA VAL A 148 -12.63 4.51 -0.39
C VAL A 148 -13.72 3.60 -0.94
N VAL A 149 -14.32 2.75 -0.10
CA VAL A 149 -15.38 1.83 -0.52
C VAL A 149 -16.63 2.58 -0.96
N ASP A 150 -17.05 3.59 -0.21
CA ASP A 150 -18.24 4.40 -0.53
C ASP A 150 -18.03 5.21 -1.82
N THR A 151 -16.83 5.75 -2.02
CA THR A 151 -16.54 6.61 -3.18
C THR A 151 -16.39 5.80 -4.47
N TRP A 152 -15.67 4.67 -4.43
CA TRP A 152 -15.29 3.95 -5.65
C TRP A 152 -16.03 2.63 -5.85
N GLN A 153 -16.72 2.13 -4.82
CA GLN A 153 -17.43 0.84 -4.86
C GLN A 153 -16.55 -0.27 -5.48
N PRO A 154 -15.36 -0.54 -4.90
CA PRO A 154 -14.43 -1.51 -5.46
C PRO A 154 -15.00 -2.92 -5.39
N ASP A 155 -14.46 -3.84 -6.19
CA ASP A 155 -14.79 -5.26 -6.07
C ASP A 155 -14.10 -5.87 -4.84
N HIS A 156 -12.87 -5.44 -4.57
CA HIS A 156 -12.17 -5.75 -3.32
C HIS A 156 -11.27 -4.61 -2.87
N ALA A 157 -11.00 -4.56 -1.56
CA ALA A 157 -10.01 -3.66 -0.98
C ALA A 157 -9.24 -4.35 0.14
N VAL A 158 -8.01 -3.90 0.38
CA VAL A 158 -7.08 -4.47 1.33
C VAL A 158 -6.23 -3.39 1.99
N TRP A 159 -6.03 -3.51 3.29
CA TRP A 159 -4.99 -2.76 4.01
C TRP A 159 -3.87 -3.71 4.37
N THR A 160 -2.70 -3.58 3.75
CA THR A 160 -1.59 -4.53 3.91
C THR A 160 -0.24 -3.85 3.66
N ASN A 161 0.86 -4.61 3.65
CA ASN A 161 2.17 -4.12 3.26
C ASN A 161 2.90 -5.13 2.35
N HIS A 162 3.96 -4.69 1.68
CA HIS A 162 4.66 -5.54 0.71
C HIS A 162 5.31 -6.79 1.33
N ASP A 163 5.78 -6.72 2.57
CA ASP A 163 6.31 -7.89 3.30
C ASP A 163 5.23 -8.96 3.53
N LEU A 164 4.04 -8.56 4.01
CA LEU A 164 2.90 -9.44 4.19
C LEU A 164 2.44 -10.05 2.87
N VAL A 165 2.36 -9.25 1.80
CA VAL A 165 2.01 -9.74 0.46
C VAL A 165 3.07 -10.72 -0.05
N GLY A 166 4.36 -10.44 0.19
CA GLY A 166 5.46 -11.33 -0.14
C GLY A 166 5.30 -12.71 0.52
N LYS A 167 4.89 -12.72 1.78
CA LYS A 167 4.66 -13.95 2.57
C LYS A 167 3.45 -14.77 2.13
N GLN A 168 2.61 -14.22 1.25
CA GLN A 168 1.43 -14.89 0.69
C GLN A 168 1.68 -15.46 -0.71
N ARG A 169 2.86 -15.21 -1.29
CA ARG A 169 3.23 -15.71 -2.62
C ARG A 169 3.49 -17.21 -2.56
N GLN A 170 3.23 -17.88 -3.68
CA GLN A 170 3.68 -19.25 -3.88
C GLN A 170 5.20 -19.37 -3.64
N PRO A 171 5.71 -20.55 -3.27
CA PRO A 171 7.15 -20.74 -3.14
C PRO A 171 7.86 -20.60 -4.49
N ASP A 172 9.11 -20.15 -4.44
CA ASP A 172 9.98 -20.10 -5.62
C ASP A 172 10.19 -21.50 -6.19
N ARG A 173 10.11 -21.61 -7.52
CA ARG A 173 10.35 -22.87 -8.22
C ARG A 173 11.75 -22.89 -8.82
N ARG A 174 12.59 -23.81 -8.36
CA ARG A 174 13.89 -24.09 -9.00
C ARG A 174 13.69 -24.90 -10.28
N LEU A 175 14.36 -24.48 -11.34
CA LEU A 175 14.42 -25.17 -12.61
C LEU A 175 15.62 -26.11 -12.65
N GLU A 176 15.56 -27.12 -13.52
CA GLU A 176 16.64 -28.10 -13.71
C GLU A 176 17.96 -27.45 -14.13
N ASN A 177 17.91 -26.33 -14.84
CA ASN A 177 19.08 -25.54 -15.25
C ASN A 177 19.65 -24.63 -14.14
N GLY A 178 19.15 -24.74 -12.91
CA GLY A 178 19.56 -23.91 -11.77
C GLY A 178 18.90 -22.52 -11.70
N GLY A 179 18.05 -22.18 -12.68
CA GLY A 179 17.26 -20.94 -12.65
C GLY A 179 16.19 -20.97 -11.55
N ILE A 180 15.75 -19.78 -11.11
CA ILE A 180 14.67 -19.62 -10.12
C ILE A 180 13.52 -18.85 -10.78
N ILE A 181 12.33 -19.43 -10.75
CA ILE A 181 11.09 -18.72 -11.04
C ILE A 181 10.53 -18.23 -9.71
N ALA A 182 10.49 -16.91 -9.55
CA ALA A 182 9.94 -16.28 -8.37
C ALA A 182 8.46 -16.61 -8.20
N GLY A 183 8.07 -16.92 -6.98
CA GLY A 183 6.69 -17.18 -6.60
C GLY A 183 5.77 -15.99 -6.89
N GLN A 184 4.58 -16.29 -7.42
CA GLN A 184 3.57 -15.29 -7.69
C GLN A 184 2.50 -15.28 -6.59
N LEU A 185 1.89 -14.11 -6.40
CA LEU A 185 0.65 -13.99 -5.64
C LEU A 185 -0.49 -14.38 -6.58
N VAL A 186 -1.24 -15.43 -6.23
CA VAL A 186 -2.46 -15.80 -6.95
C VAL A 186 -3.65 -15.16 -6.24
N GLY A 187 -4.48 -14.41 -6.96
CA GLY A 187 -5.71 -13.78 -6.44
C GLY A 187 -5.48 -12.64 -5.44
N HIS A 188 -6.53 -12.31 -4.69
CA HIS A 188 -6.58 -11.15 -3.79
C HIS A 188 -5.68 -11.32 -2.56
N PRO A 189 -4.71 -10.43 -2.31
CA PRO A 189 -3.94 -10.48 -1.07
C PRO A 189 -4.85 -10.23 0.15
N ALA A 190 -4.42 -10.73 1.30
CA ALA A 190 -4.98 -10.38 2.59
C ALA A 190 -4.05 -9.46 3.38
N GLY A 191 -4.61 -8.79 4.38
CA GLY A 191 -3.92 -7.92 5.31
C GLY A 191 -4.72 -7.66 6.57
N TRP A 192 -4.50 -6.51 7.21
CA TRP A 192 -5.23 -6.10 8.40
C TRP A 192 -6.73 -5.96 8.14
N ALA A 193 -7.08 -5.28 7.03
CA ALA A 193 -8.47 -5.15 6.58
C ALA A 193 -8.63 -5.79 5.21
N ASN A 194 -9.76 -6.46 5.01
CA ASN A 194 -10.05 -7.24 3.81
C ASN A 194 -11.53 -7.04 3.45
N PHE A 195 -11.79 -6.33 2.37
CA PHE A 195 -13.13 -6.07 1.87
C PHE A 195 -13.37 -6.86 0.58
N LEU A 196 -14.50 -7.55 0.51
CA LEU A 196 -15.01 -8.18 -0.72
C LEU A 196 -16.44 -7.70 -0.96
N SER A 197 -16.70 -7.14 -2.14
CA SER A 197 -18.05 -6.77 -2.54
C SER A 197 -18.91 -8.01 -2.76
N ASP A 198 -20.23 -7.85 -2.69
CA ASP A 198 -21.18 -8.91 -3.03
C ASP A 198 -21.11 -9.27 -4.53
N SER A 199 -20.61 -8.38 -5.38
CA SER A 199 -20.40 -8.64 -6.81
C SER A 199 -19.07 -9.35 -7.15
N ASP A 200 -18.09 -9.38 -6.25
CA ASP A 200 -16.82 -10.08 -6.50
C ASP A 200 -17.06 -11.59 -6.63
N SER A 201 -16.34 -12.27 -7.53
CA SER A 201 -16.42 -13.72 -7.67
C SER A 201 -15.92 -14.49 -6.44
N VAL A 202 -15.06 -13.86 -5.64
CA VAL A 202 -14.46 -14.39 -4.42
C VAL A 202 -15.34 -14.02 -3.23
N LYS A 203 -15.54 -14.97 -2.31
CA LYS A 203 -16.31 -14.78 -1.08
C LYS A 203 -15.54 -15.35 0.11
N PHE A 204 -15.82 -14.81 1.29
CA PHE A 204 -15.33 -15.39 2.53
C PHE A 204 -16.16 -16.60 2.92
N ASP A 205 -15.49 -17.73 3.14
CA ASP A 205 -16.03 -18.80 3.96
C ASP A 205 -15.95 -18.38 5.44
N MET A 206 -17.10 -18.00 5.99
CA MET A 206 -17.23 -17.51 7.36
C MET A 206 -16.78 -18.53 8.41
N ALA A 207 -16.88 -19.83 8.11
CA ALA A 207 -16.44 -20.89 9.03
C ALA A 207 -14.92 -21.02 9.10
N LEU A 208 -14.20 -20.49 8.10
CA LEU A 208 -12.74 -20.53 8.03
C LEU A 208 -12.07 -19.24 8.52
N LEU A 209 -12.82 -18.22 8.91
CA LEU A 209 -12.22 -16.98 9.41
C LEU A 209 -11.53 -17.19 10.78
N PRO A 210 -10.47 -16.43 11.09
CA PRO A 210 -9.87 -16.44 12.43
C PRO A 210 -10.88 -16.10 13.51
N ALA A 211 -10.83 -16.77 14.67
CA ALA A 211 -11.77 -16.54 15.77
C ALA A 211 -11.73 -15.09 16.31
N GLY A 212 -10.59 -14.41 16.19
CA GLY A 212 -10.43 -13.00 16.59
C GLY A 212 -10.74 -11.99 15.48
N ALA A 213 -11.21 -12.43 14.31
CA ALA A 213 -11.57 -11.53 13.22
C ALA A 213 -12.88 -10.80 13.55
N THR A 214 -12.90 -9.49 13.31
CA THR A 214 -14.15 -8.71 13.35
C THR A 214 -14.73 -8.70 11.94
N VAL A 215 -16.01 -9.04 11.83
CA VAL A 215 -16.73 -9.11 10.55
C VAL A 215 -17.83 -8.08 10.56
N GLU A 216 -17.83 -7.21 9.56
CA GLU A 216 -18.78 -6.11 9.43
C GLU A 216 -19.33 -6.05 8.00
N ARG A 217 -20.50 -5.42 7.85
CA ARG A 217 -21.01 -5.03 6.53
C ARG A 217 -20.57 -3.61 6.24
N LEU A 218 -20.01 -3.41 5.05
CA LEU A 218 -19.58 -2.11 4.56
C LEU A 218 -20.13 -1.93 3.14
N GLY A 219 -21.03 -0.96 2.95
CA GLY A 219 -21.76 -0.80 1.69
C GLY A 219 -22.41 -2.12 1.23
N THR A 220 -22.11 -2.51 -0.01
CA THR A 220 -22.58 -3.77 -0.63
C THR A 220 -21.58 -4.91 -0.49
N GLY A 221 -20.77 -4.95 0.57
CA GLY A 221 -19.80 -6.03 0.78
C GLY A 221 -19.52 -6.36 2.23
N THR A 222 -18.65 -7.34 2.42
CA THR A 222 -18.21 -7.82 3.73
C THR A 222 -16.79 -7.34 4.01
N LEU A 223 -16.60 -6.74 5.18
CA LEU A 223 -15.31 -6.32 5.70
C LEU A 223 -14.87 -7.28 6.81
N VAL A 224 -13.63 -7.77 6.69
CA VAL A 224 -12.96 -8.57 7.72
C VAL A 224 -11.74 -7.81 8.24
N LEU A 225 -11.72 -7.50 9.53
CA LEU A 225 -10.63 -6.82 10.25
C LEU A 225 -9.90 -7.80 11.18
N LEU A 226 -8.57 -7.69 11.25
CA LEU A 226 -7.70 -8.59 12.03
C LEU A 226 -6.90 -7.84 13.10
N GLY A 227 -7.15 -8.15 14.38
CA GLY A 227 -6.40 -7.56 15.49
C GLY A 227 -6.59 -6.04 15.61
N GLN A 228 -5.72 -5.40 16.39
CA GLN A 228 -5.84 -3.97 16.76
C GLN A 228 -4.71 -3.09 16.22
N ASP A 229 -3.74 -3.65 15.50
CA ASP A 229 -2.61 -2.90 14.91
C ASP A 229 -2.63 -3.04 13.37
N PRO A 230 -3.14 -2.02 12.65
CA PRO A 230 -3.14 -1.98 11.18
C PRO A 230 -1.75 -2.07 10.53
N ALA A 231 -0.68 -1.77 11.26
CA ALA A 231 0.69 -1.89 10.74
C ALA A 231 1.23 -3.32 10.82
N LYS A 232 0.72 -4.13 11.77
CA LYS A 232 1.27 -5.45 12.12
C LYS A 232 0.17 -6.48 12.43
N PRO A 233 -0.70 -6.79 11.47
CA PRO A 233 -1.65 -7.88 11.65
C PRO A 233 -0.91 -9.22 11.79
N PRO A 234 -1.39 -10.16 12.63
CA PRO A 234 -0.76 -11.47 12.78
C PRO A 234 -0.73 -12.25 11.47
N LEU A 235 0.46 -12.69 11.02
CA LEU A 235 0.61 -13.39 9.75
C LEU A 235 -0.25 -14.66 9.67
N ARG A 236 -0.36 -15.39 10.79
CA ARG A 236 -1.21 -16.59 10.87
C ARG A 236 -2.66 -16.27 10.48
N ASP A 237 -3.21 -15.17 10.99
CA ASP A 237 -4.59 -14.78 10.75
C ASP A 237 -4.77 -14.25 9.32
N VAL A 238 -3.80 -13.51 8.80
CA VAL A 238 -3.76 -13.06 7.40
C VAL A 238 -3.80 -14.27 6.44
N LEU A 239 -2.98 -15.29 6.68
CA LEU A 239 -2.98 -16.52 5.87
C LEU A 239 -4.27 -17.32 6.05
N GLN A 240 -4.89 -17.29 7.23
CA GLN A 240 -6.17 -17.95 7.45
C GLN A 240 -7.31 -17.23 6.71
N VAL A 241 -7.31 -15.91 6.65
CA VAL A 241 -8.25 -15.14 5.81
C VAL A 241 -8.06 -15.48 4.33
N ARG A 242 -6.81 -15.63 3.84
CA ARG A 242 -6.57 -16.10 2.47
C ARG A 242 -7.19 -17.47 2.19
N ARG A 243 -7.10 -18.41 3.13
CA ARG A 243 -7.77 -19.72 3.01
C ARG A 243 -9.29 -19.55 2.98
N ALA A 244 -9.84 -18.66 3.81
CA ALA A 244 -11.27 -18.35 3.81
C ALA A 244 -11.73 -17.71 2.48
N MET A 245 -10.86 -17.03 1.74
CA MET A 245 -11.13 -16.57 0.37
C MET A 245 -11.01 -17.69 -0.70
N GLY A 246 -10.69 -18.93 -0.31
CA GLY A 246 -10.51 -20.05 -1.22
C GLY A 246 -9.13 -20.16 -1.87
N TYR A 247 -8.14 -19.40 -1.40
CA TYR A 247 -6.78 -19.47 -1.92
C TYR A 247 -5.92 -20.49 -1.18
N GLU A 248 -5.08 -21.20 -1.93
CA GLU A 248 -3.98 -21.96 -1.35
C GLU A 248 -2.96 -21.00 -0.71
N VAL A 249 -2.44 -21.38 0.45
CA VAL A 249 -1.42 -20.59 1.16
C VAL A 249 -0.18 -21.42 1.46
N PRO A 250 1.02 -20.81 1.44
CA PRO A 250 2.24 -21.51 1.77
C PRO A 250 2.20 -22.06 3.21
N THR A 251 2.44 -23.36 3.38
CA THR A 251 2.46 -24.03 4.69
C THR A 251 3.73 -23.75 5.50
N GLN A 252 4.80 -23.23 4.87
CA GLN A 252 6.13 -23.09 5.49
C GLN A 252 6.40 -21.76 6.18
N GLN A 253 5.48 -20.79 6.13
CA GLN A 253 5.73 -19.41 6.60
C GLN A 253 4.92 -18.99 7.83
N THR A 254 4.50 -19.94 8.67
CA THR A 254 3.95 -19.60 9.99
C THR A 254 5.05 -19.02 10.90
N GLU A 255 4.80 -17.85 11.49
CA GLU A 255 5.64 -17.34 12.58
C GLU A 255 5.69 -18.37 13.72
N PRO A 256 6.85 -18.56 14.38
CA PRO A 256 6.92 -19.41 15.56
C PRO A 256 5.95 -18.87 16.59
N SER A 257 5.06 -19.75 17.07
CA SER A 257 4.13 -19.42 18.14
C SER A 257 4.94 -18.95 19.34
N GLN A 258 4.70 -17.72 19.82
CA GLN A 258 5.15 -17.36 21.15
C GLN A 258 4.35 -18.21 22.13
N ASP A 259 4.96 -19.30 22.59
CA ASP A 259 4.46 -20.08 23.71
C ASP A 259 4.28 -19.15 24.91
N VAL A 260 3.03 -19.00 25.32
CA VAL A 260 2.67 -18.49 26.65
C VAL A 260 3.01 -19.61 27.63
N GLY A 261 4.30 -19.72 27.93
CA GLY A 261 4.87 -20.71 28.84
C GLY A 261 5.09 -20.14 30.24
N ALA A 262 4.11 -20.40 31.10
CA ALA A 262 4.21 -20.67 32.55
C ALA A 262 5.24 -19.89 33.40
N SER A 263 4.67 -19.06 34.28
CA SER A 263 5.16 -18.70 35.61
C SER A 263 6.12 -19.72 36.23
N SER A 264 7.34 -19.30 36.54
CA SER A 264 8.21 -19.95 37.52
C SER A 264 8.71 -18.92 38.51
N ALA A 265 8.48 -19.24 39.79
CA ALA A 265 8.62 -18.38 40.95
C ALA A 265 10.06 -17.93 41.24
N VAL A 266 10.14 -16.76 41.85
CA VAL A 266 11.32 -16.16 42.51
C VAL A 266 11.78 -17.03 43.69
N PRO A 267 13.08 -17.01 44.03
CA PRO A 267 13.41 -16.68 45.42
C PRO A 267 14.49 -15.60 45.56
N ALA A 268 14.39 -14.93 46.71
CA ALA A 268 14.99 -13.67 47.10
C ALA A 268 16.53 -13.68 47.31
N ALA A 269 17.13 -12.48 47.17
CA ALA A 269 18.47 -12.12 47.65
C ALA A 269 18.48 -11.91 49.19
N PRO A 270 19.66 -11.92 49.88
CA PRO A 270 20.42 -10.66 50.10
C PRO A 270 21.95 -10.88 50.43
N PRO A 271 22.72 -9.94 51.02
CA PRO A 271 23.08 -8.57 50.61
C PRO A 271 24.63 -8.32 50.60
N VAL A 272 25.05 -7.05 50.39
CA VAL A 272 26.20 -6.30 50.98
C VAL A 272 27.03 -5.48 49.95
N ALA A 273 27.11 -4.16 50.20
CA ALA A 273 28.01 -3.14 49.62
C ALA A 273 29.12 -2.79 50.67
N PRO A 274 30.09 -1.84 50.52
CA PRO A 274 30.19 -0.72 49.55
C PRO A 274 31.62 -0.28 49.09
N GLY A 275 31.65 0.75 48.23
CA GLY A 275 32.77 1.70 48.02
C GLY A 275 33.27 1.75 46.57
N SER A 276 33.71 2.86 45.96
CA SER A 276 33.71 4.30 46.26
C SER A 276 34.20 5.02 44.99
N SER A 277 33.54 6.12 44.63
CA SER A 277 34.06 7.39 44.09
C SER A 277 34.77 7.50 42.71
N VAL A 278 34.60 8.73 42.17
CA VAL A 278 35.37 9.50 41.17
C VAL A 278 34.81 9.60 39.73
N LYS A 279 34.24 10.79 39.45
CA LYS A 279 34.19 11.56 38.18
C LYS A 279 35.30 12.63 38.24
N PRO A 280 35.51 13.53 37.25
CA PRO A 280 35.30 13.51 35.78
C PRO A 280 36.50 14.13 34.99
N THR A 281 36.51 14.06 33.65
CA THR A 281 37.03 15.16 32.80
C THR A 281 36.58 15.05 31.34
N ASP A 282 35.74 16.01 30.96
CA ASP A 282 35.90 17.02 29.91
C ASP A 282 36.48 16.70 28.51
N GLY A 283 35.86 17.31 27.49
CA GLY A 283 36.54 17.69 26.25
C GLY A 283 35.84 17.36 24.93
N GLY A 284 35.34 18.40 24.24
CA GLY A 284 35.71 18.58 22.82
C GLY A 284 34.71 18.18 21.74
N GLN A 285 33.75 19.08 21.50
CA GLN A 285 33.20 19.53 20.21
C GLN A 285 33.98 19.15 18.93
N SER A 286 33.28 18.69 17.87
CA SER A 286 33.47 19.07 16.44
C SER A 286 32.57 18.25 15.48
N ASP A 287 31.75 18.96 14.68
CA ASP A 287 31.21 18.57 13.36
C ASP A 287 31.96 19.44 12.31
N PRO A 288 32.26 18.99 11.08
CA PRO A 288 31.31 19.21 9.97
C PRO A 288 31.33 18.17 8.82
N ARG A 289 30.12 17.90 8.31
CA ARG A 289 29.69 17.83 6.88
C ARG A 289 30.68 17.33 5.81
N ARG A 290 30.25 16.32 5.04
CA ARG A 290 30.68 16.13 3.64
C ARG A 290 29.50 15.76 2.74
N GLY A 291 29.32 16.56 1.69
CA GLY A 291 28.30 16.36 0.66
C GLY A 291 28.64 15.24 -0.31
N THR A 292 27.64 14.78 -1.04
CA THR A 292 27.85 13.96 -2.23
C THR A 292 26.78 14.32 -3.27
N GLU A 293 27.27 14.83 -4.40
CA GLU A 293 26.51 15.10 -5.62
C GLU A 293 25.85 13.82 -6.15
N MET A 294 24.57 13.91 -6.49
CA MET A 294 23.85 12.86 -7.23
C MET A 294 23.96 13.16 -8.73
N ARG A 295 24.86 12.44 -9.40
CA ARG A 295 24.96 12.35 -10.86
C ARG A 295 23.71 11.62 -11.38
N GLY A 296 22.94 12.29 -12.23
CA GLY A 296 21.74 11.73 -12.85
C GLY A 296 22.07 10.60 -13.84
N VAL A 297 21.23 9.57 -13.84
CA VAL A 297 21.19 8.53 -14.88
C VAL A 297 19.72 8.21 -15.19
N PRO A 298 19.35 7.99 -16.48
CA PRO A 298 17.97 8.01 -16.98
C PRO A 298 17.20 6.72 -16.69
N TYR A 299 15.87 6.81 -16.82
CA TYR A 299 14.93 5.69 -16.80
C TYR A 299 15.36 4.57 -17.78
N PRO A 300 15.27 3.28 -17.39
CA PRO A 300 15.47 2.19 -18.33
C PRO A 300 14.24 2.04 -19.25
N ALA A 301 14.53 1.97 -20.54
CA ALA A 301 13.62 1.62 -21.60
C ALA A 301 13.09 0.19 -21.44
N SER A 302 11.83 0.00 -21.84
CA SER A 302 11.16 -1.28 -21.99
C SER A 302 11.86 -2.13 -23.05
N ASN A 303 12.50 -3.24 -22.64
CA ASN A 303 12.95 -4.27 -23.58
C ASN A 303 11.80 -5.24 -23.85
N THR A 304 11.19 -5.10 -25.02
CA THR A 304 10.44 -6.16 -25.70
C THR A 304 11.31 -6.66 -26.85
N ASP A 305 12.01 -7.77 -26.64
CA ASP A 305 12.60 -8.55 -27.72
C ASP A 305 11.50 -9.42 -28.36
N ALA A 306 11.01 -8.98 -29.52
CA ALA A 306 10.28 -9.82 -30.46
C ALA A 306 11.15 -10.03 -31.69
N LYS A 307 11.36 -11.32 -32.00
CA LYS A 307 12.22 -11.86 -33.05
C LYS A 307 11.74 -11.43 -34.44
N ASP A 308 12.63 -10.78 -35.20
CA ASP A 308 12.51 -10.72 -36.65
C ASP A 308 12.95 -12.06 -37.26
N THR A 309 12.00 -12.71 -37.94
CA THR A 309 12.28 -13.80 -38.89
C THR A 309 12.24 -13.17 -40.27
N GLN A 310 13.39 -13.04 -40.92
CA GLN A 310 13.46 -12.63 -42.32
C GLN A 310 13.04 -13.76 -43.23
N VAL A 311 12.24 -13.38 -44.22
CA VAL A 311 11.86 -14.16 -45.40
C VAL A 311 13.04 -14.25 -46.36
N ASN A 312 13.38 -15.48 -46.74
CA ASN A 312 13.74 -15.90 -48.10
C ASN A 312 13.48 -17.40 -48.23
#